data_AF-M7N6S5-F1
#
_entry.id   AF-M7N6S5-F1
#
_cell.length_a   1.000
_cell.length_b   1.000
_cell.length_c   1.000
_cell.angle_alpha   90.00
_cell.angle_beta   90.00
_cell.angle_gamma   90.00
#
_symmetry.space_group_name_H-M   'P 1'
#
loop_
_entity.id
_entity.type
_entity.pdbx_description
1 polymer ?
#
loop_
_entity_poly.entity_id
_entity_poly.type
_entity_poly.pdbx_seq_one_letter_code
_entity_poly.pdbx_strand_id
1 'polypeptide(L)'
;MKTLLAPLAAAMLLFISCQKETCADDQLSCQNGTMQQGACSCQPGYEGTHCDQEKLPVSVQLTHIAIQGYPTGACTNYDADDEPLYRDADLYMALYHNQVLLAHNRPLAVENYDAAPLIVNLENWQLLLPHDGYELRLYDRDEGLQEEDQLITSFHFFPYSRGKGFPDTYSLEGHYYCEAGHYSYNLPYSLQLHLQYSFSD
;
A
#
# COMPACT_ATOMS: atom_id res chain seq x y z
N MET A 1 -27.17 -62.65 68.23
CA MET A 1 -28.31 -62.37 67.34
C MET A 1 -28.12 -61.01 66.71
N LYS A 2 -28.05 -61.00 65.36
CA LYS A 2 -28.34 -59.92 64.40
C LYS A 2 -27.53 -58.61 64.53
N THR A 3 -26.43 -58.38 63.80
CA THR A 3 -26.30 -57.93 62.38
C THR A 3 -27.21 -56.78 61.95
N LEU A 4 -26.58 -55.62 61.66
CA LEU A 4 -26.89 -54.61 60.62
C LEU A 4 -25.64 -53.68 60.55
N LEU A 5 -24.75 -53.69 59.53
CA LEU A 5 -24.88 -53.24 58.12
C LEU A 5 -25.53 -51.86 58.02
N ALA A 6 -25.01 -50.79 57.40
CA ALA A 6 -23.94 -50.60 56.41
C ALA A 6 -23.64 -49.06 56.27
N PRO A 7 -23.08 -48.51 55.18
CA PRO A 7 -21.71 -48.02 55.14
C PRO A 7 -21.53 -46.53 54.79
N LEU A 8 -20.27 -46.11 54.91
CA LEU A 8 -19.63 -44.86 54.50
C LEU A 8 -20.07 -44.41 53.07
N ALA A 9 -20.92 -43.38 52.97
CA ALA A 9 -21.20 -42.69 51.72
C ALA A 9 -20.19 -41.55 51.50
N ALA A 10 -18.95 -41.90 51.21
CA ALA A 10 -17.98 -40.97 50.64
C ALA A 10 -18.27 -40.87 49.13
N ALA A 11 -19.27 -40.06 48.76
CA ALA A 11 -19.50 -39.68 47.38
C ALA A 11 -18.38 -38.72 46.96
N MET A 12 -17.34 -39.34 46.43
CA MET A 12 -16.23 -38.76 45.70
C MET A 12 -16.81 -37.89 44.58
N LEU A 13 -16.99 -36.60 44.86
CA LEU A 13 -17.18 -35.57 43.84
C LEU A 13 -15.93 -35.59 42.98
N LEU A 14 -16.02 -36.32 41.86
CA LEU A 14 -15.12 -36.20 40.73
C LEU A 14 -15.13 -34.73 40.33
N PHE A 15 -14.13 -33.99 40.80
CA PHE A 15 -13.68 -32.80 40.13
C PHE A 15 -13.26 -33.25 38.72
N ILE A 16 -14.21 -33.22 37.79
CA ILE A 16 -13.90 -32.97 36.39
C ILE A 16 -13.42 -31.52 36.36
N SER A 17 -12.23 -31.30 36.91
CA SER A 17 -11.36 -30.24 36.48
C SER A 17 -11.02 -30.66 35.07
N CYS A 18 -11.76 -30.10 34.11
CA CYS A 18 -11.21 -29.91 32.79
C CYS A 18 -9.97 -29.04 33.03
N GLN A 19 -8.81 -29.67 33.25
CA GLN A 19 -7.55 -28.97 33.08
C GLN A 19 -7.62 -28.52 31.64
N LYS A 20 -7.83 -27.21 31.47
CA LYS A 20 -7.56 -26.53 30.22
C LYS A 20 -6.16 -27.00 29.86
N GLU A 21 -6.08 -27.93 28.91
CA GLU A 21 -4.82 -28.52 28.49
C GLU A 21 -3.87 -27.36 28.30
N THR A 22 -2.71 -27.50 28.91
CA THR A 22 -1.63 -26.52 28.97
C THR A 22 -1.21 -26.16 27.56
N CYS A 23 -1.96 -25.26 26.92
CA CYS A 23 -1.57 -24.48 25.75
C CYS A 23 -0.71 -23.32 26.27
N ALA A 24 0.36 -23.67 26.98
CA ALA A 24 1.33 -22.76 27.51
C ALA A 24 2.62 -23.55 27.60
N ASP A 25 3.12 -23.97 26.43
CA ASP A 25 4.56 -23.93 26.28
C ASP A 25 4.89 -22.43 26.36
N ASP A 26 5.35 -21.99 27.54
CA ASP A 26 5.59 -20.58 27.91
C ASP A 26 6.67 -19.88 27.03
N GLN A 27 6.99 -20.43 25.85
CA GLN A 27 8.02 -19.94 24.94
C GLN A 27 7.58 -19.74 23.49
N LEU A 28 6.46 -20.32 23.03
CA LEU A 28 6.04 -20.13 21.64
C LEU A 28 5.23 -18.83 21.49
N SER A 29 5.92 -17.74 21.17
CA SER A 29 5.29 -16.45 20.87
C SER A 29 5.04 -16.31 19.36
N CYS A 30 3.79 -16.05 18.98
CA CYS A 30 3.41 -15.77 17.60
C CYS A 30 3.46 -14.26 17.35
N GLN A 31 4.45 -13.77 16.61
CA GLN A 31 4.66 -12.32 16.41
C GLN A 31 3.58 -11.69 15.53
N ASN A 32 3.34 -12.26 14.35
CA ASN A 32 2.31 -11.81 13.40
C ASN A 32 1.26 -12.91 13.19
N GLY A 33 0.69 -13.42 14.28
CA GLY A 33 -0.22 -14.56 14.23
C GLY A 33 -0.96 -14.82 15.53
N THR A 34 -1.70 -15.93 15.56
CA THR A 34 -2.45 -16.38 16.74
C THR A 34 -2.09 -17.80 17.10
N MET A 35 -2.01 -18.10 18.40
CA MET A 35 -1.78 -19.46 18.88
C MET A 35 -3.04 -20.31 18.68
N GLN A 36 -2.94 -21.41 17.95
CA GLN A 36 -4.01 -22.37 17.72
C GLN A 36 -3.47 -23.80 17.89
N GLN A 37 -4.04 -24.54 18.86
CA GLN A 37 -3.70 -25.95 19.12
C GLN A 37 -2.18 -26.23 19.30
N GLY A 38 -1.45 -25.29 19.91
CA GLY A 38 -0.01 -25.43 20.15
C GLY A 38 0.89 -25.05 18.97
N ALA A 39 0.34 -24.46 17.90
CA ALA A 39 1.10 -23.91 16.78
C ALA A 39 0.64 -22.48 16.45
N CYS A 40 1.50 -21.70 15.79
CA CYS A 40 1.13 -20.38 15.32
C CYS A 40 0.37 -20.45 13.98
N SER A 41 -0.83 -19.86 13.96
CA SER A 41 -1.57 -19.52 12.75
C SER A 41 -1.19 -18.10 12.32
N CYS A 42 -0.34 -17.98 11.31
CA CYS A 42 0.17 -16.69 10.84
C CYS A 42 -0.87 -15.87 10.10
N GLN A 43 -0.79 -14.55 10.25
CA GLN A 43 -1.53 -13.60 9.44
C GLN A 43 -1.07 -13.68 7.98
N PRO A 44 -1.91 -13.28 7.01
CA PRO A 44 -1.50 -13.17 5.61
C PRO A 44 -0.20 -12.37 5.47
N GLY A 45 0.72 -12.88 4.66
CA GLY A 45 2.03 -12.29 4.47
C GLY A 45 3.11 -12.72 5.47
N TYR A 46 2.79 -13.55 6.48
CA TYR A 46 3.79 -14.05 7.42
C TYR A 46 3.84 -15.59 7.46
N GLU A 47 5.01 -16.11 7.80
CA GLU A 47 5.31 -17.54 7.90
C GLU A 47 6.36 -17.82 8.99
N GLY A 48 6.74 -19.09 9.13
CA GLY A 48 7.64 -19.57 10.16
C GLY A 48 6.90 -20.02 11.43
N THR A 49 7.60 -20.75 12.29
CA THR A 49 7.02 -21.31 13.52
C THR A 49 6.53 -20.23 14.49
N HIS A 50 7.08 -19.01 14.39
CA HIS A 50 6.76 -17.86 15.23
C HIS A 50 6.06 -16.73 14.46
N CYS A 51 5.72 -16.92 13.17
CA CYS A 51 5.17 -15.87 12.30
C CYS A 51 6.03 -14.60 12.26
N ASP A 52 7.35 -14.77 12.31
CA ASP A 52 8.37 -13.71 12.33
C ASP A 52 9.03 -13.51 10.97
N GLN A 53 8.68 -14.33 9.98
CA GLN A 53 9.22 -14.27 8.63
C GLN A 53 8.17 -13.70 7.68
N GLU A 54 8.54 -12.67 6.94
CA GLU A 54 7.69 -12.14 5.86
C GLU A 54 7.70 -13.10 4.66
N LYS A 55 6.51 -13.52 4.22
CA LYS A 55 6.31 -14.16 2.93
C LYS A 55 6.63 -13.17 1.80
N LEU A 56 7.18 -13.71 0.73
CA LEU A 56 7.36 -12.97 -0.51
C LEU A 56 5.99 -12.74 -1.19
N PRO A 57 5.55 -11.49 -1.45
CA PRO A 57 4.34 -11.27 -2.22
C PRO A 57 4.50 -11.79 -3.65
N VAL A 58 3.44 -12.41 -4.20
CA VAL A 58 3.39 -12.84 -5.61
C VAL A 58 2.96 -11.71 -6.54
N SER A 59 2.18 -10.77 -6.02
CA SER A 59 1.80 -9.55 -6.74
C SER A 59 1.38 -8.45 -5.76
N VAL A 60 1.41 -7.21 -6.23
CA VAL A 60 0.83 -6.06 -5.53
C VAL A 60 -0.14 -5.35 -6.46
N GLN A 61 -1.36 -5.12 -6.02
CA GLN A 61 -2.35 -4.33 -6.74
C GLN A 61 -2.30 -2.88 -6.26
N LEU A 62 -2.11 -1.93 -7.19
CA LEU A 62 -2.37 -0.52 -6.95
C LEU A 62 -3.87 -0.27 -7.13
N THR A 63 -4.56 0.11 -6.06
CA THR A 63 -6.03 0.28 -6.08
C THR A 63 -6.42 1.72 -6.38
N HIS A 64 -5.72 2.67 -5.78
CA HIS A 64 -5.88 4.09 -6.05
C HIS A 64 -4.60 4.85 -5.69
N ILE A 65 -4.49 6.05 -6.25
CA ILE A 65 -3.43 7.01 -5.97
C ILE A 65 -4.09 8.30 -5.52
N ALA A 66 -3.67 8.84 -4.38
CA ALA A 66 -4.06 10.16 -3.93
C ALA A 66 -2.92 11.15 -4.19
N ILE A 67 -3.12 12.07 -5.13
CA ILE A 67 -2.21 13.18 -5.41
C ILE A 67 -2.49 14.25 -4.36
N GLN A 68 -1.59 14.40 -3.40
CA GLN A 68 -1.71 15.35 -2.29
C GLN A 68 -1.20 16.74 -2.66
N GLY A 69 -0.49 16.86 -3.78
CA GLY A 69 0.00 18.10 -4.34
C GLY A 69 0.98 17.83 -5.46
N TYR A 70 1.04 18.76 -6.41
CA TYR A 70 1.97 18.79 -7.52
C TYR A 70 2.39 20.27 -7.73
N PRO A 71 3.52 20.53 -8.41
CA PRO A 71 3.99 21.89 -8.60
C PRO A 71 2.97 22.70 -9.41
N THR A 72 2.50 23.83 -8.89
CA THR A 72 1.61 24.77 -9.60
C THR A 72 2.13 26.21 -9.52
N GLY A 73 1.61 27.10 -10.36
CA GLY A 73 1.82 28.54 -10.26
C GLY A 73 2.92 29.11 -11.16
N ALA A 74 3.78 29.98 -10.62
CA ALA A 74 4.70 30.83 -11.41
C ALA A 74 5.77 30.07 -12.22
N CYS A 75 5.96 28.79 -11.93
CA CYS A 75 6.96 27.93 -12.55
C CYS A 75 6.41 26.97 -13.60
N THR A 76 5.09 26.93 -13.76
CA THR A 76 4.43 25.90 -14.55
C THR A 76 3.46 26.59 -15.49
N ASN A 77 3.59 26.29 -16.78
CA ASN A 77 2.64 26.67 -17.81
C ASN A 77 2.32 25.39 -18.56
N TYR A 78 1.64 24.51 -17.85
CA TYR A 78 1.21 23.20 -18.31
C TYR A 78 0.26 23.40 -19.48
N ASP A 79 -0.81 24.13 -19.23
CA ASP A 79 -1.79 24.53 -20.24
C ASP A 79 -1.50 25.94 -20.79
N ALA A 80 -0.52 26.04 -21.69
CA ALA A 80 -0.10 27.33 -22.26
C ALA A 80 -1.08 27.87 -23.31
N ASP A 81 -1.97 27.01 -23.81
CA ASP A 81 -2.92 27.27 -24.88
C ASP A 81 -4.31 27.68 -24.39
N ASP A 82 -4.68 27.37 -23.13
CA ASP A 82 -5.90 27.89 -22.50
C ASP A 82 -5.77 29.34 -21.97
N GLU A 83 -5.69 30.28 -22.91
CA GLU A 83 -5.81 31.71 -22.61
C GLU A 83 -7.20 32.07 -22.02
N PRO A 84 -7.29 32.89 -20.94
CA PRO A 84 -6.23 33.65 -20.28
C PRO A 84 -5.95 33.22 -18.81
N LEU A 85 -6.48 32.09 -18.33
CA LEU A 85 -6.58 31.82 -16.89
C LEU A 85 -6.34 30.37 -16.44
N TYR A 86 -6.09 29.43 -17.34
CA TYR A 86 -5.82 28.06 -16.97
C TYR A 86 -4.32 27.80 -17.06
N ARG A 87 -3.71 27.50 -15.91
CA ARG A 87 -2.29 27.06 -15.80
C ARG A 87 -2.20 25.69 -15.14
N ASP A 88 -3.37 25.10 -14.94
CA ASP A 88 -3.59 23.94 -14.13
C ASP A 88 -3.49 22.74 -15.05
N ALA A 89 -2.76 21.73 -14.61
CA ALA A 89 -2.45 20.60 -15.47
C ALA A 89 -3.67 19.69 -15.66
N ASP A 90 -3.74 19.11 -16.86
CA ASP A 90 -4.63 18.02 -17.22
C ASP A 90 -4.01 16.69 -16.77
N LEU A 91 -4.18 16.37 -15.49
CA LEU A 91 -3.40 15.33 -14.85
C LEU A 91 -3.77 13.92 -15.31
N TYR A 92 -2.76 13.17 -15.75
CA TYR A 92 -2.82 11.71 -15.81
C TYR A 92 -1.51 11.06 -15.36
N MET A 93 -1.58 9.76 -15.08
CA MET A 93 -0.46 8.98 -14.60
C MET A 93 -0.16 7.80 -15.51
N ALA A 94 1.11 7.42 -15.52
CA ALA A 94 1.59 6.23 -16.19
C ALA A 94 2.60 5.49 -15.32
N LEU A 95 2.48 4.17 -15.31
CA LEU A 95 3.31 3.25 -14.56
C LEU A 95 4.28 2.54 -15.50
N TYR A 96 5.55 2.54 -15.14
CA TYR A 96 6.63 1.91 -15.88
C TYR A 96 7.38 0.90 -15.04
N HIS A 97 7.91 -0.12 -15.71
CA HIS A 97 8.89 -1.07 -15.17
C HIS A 97 10.00 -1.26 -16.21
N ASN A 98 11.26 -1.02 -15.82
CA ASN A 98 12.40 -1.07 -16.75
C ASN A 98 12.17 -0.27 -18.04
N GLN A 99 11.63 0.95 -17.93
CA GLN A 99 11.29 1.84 -19.04
C GLN A 99 10.15 1.36 -19.95
N VAL A 100 9.53 0.21 -19.67
CA VAL A 100 8.36 -0.30 -20.38
C VAL A 100 7.10 0.22 -19.70
N LEU A 101 6.21 0.84 -20.48
CA LEU A 101 4.88 1.27 -20.03
C LEU A 101 4.02 0.05 -19.71
N LEU A 102 3.56 -0.05 -18.45
CA LEU A 102 2.69 -1.13 -17.99
C LEU A 102 1.22 -0.72 -18.00
N ALA A 103 0.92 0.50 -17.54
CA ALA A 103 -0.44 1.00 -17.41
C ALA A 103 -0.48 2.53 -17.41
N HIS A 104 -1.61 3.12 -17.79
CA HIS A 104 -1.87 4.56 -17.66
C HIS A 104 -3.38 4.84 -17.52
N ASN A 105 -3.75 5.98 -16.95
CA ASN A 105 -5.14 6.44 -16.86
C ASN A 105 -5.44 7.63 -17.77
N ARG A 106 -4.62 7.88 -18.79
CA ARG A 106 -4.78 8.99 -19.76
C ARG A 106 -6.21 9.25 -20.26
N PRO A 107 -7.03 8.23 -20.63
CA PRO A 107 -8.43 8.48 -21.06
C PRO A 107 -9.34 9.06 -19.96
N LEU A 108 -8.88 9.04 -18.72
CA LEU A 108 -9.53 9.57 -17.51
C LEU A 108 -8.67 10.69 -16.90
N ALA A 109 -7.95 11.46 -17.74
CA ALA A 109 -7.24 12.63 -17.28
C ALA A 109 -8.19 13.60 -16.57
N VAL A 110 -7.71 14.26 -15.54
CA VAL A 110 -8.49 15.25 -14.79
C VAL A 110 -8.12 16.62 -15.32
N GLU A 111 -9.04 17.21 -16.06
CA GLU A 111 -8.83 18.52 -16.69
C GLU A 111 -8.71 19.63 -15.64
N ASN A 112 -7.80 20.57 -15.87
CA ASN A 112 -7.68 21.83 -15.14
C ASN A 112 -7.69 21.65 -13.62
N TYR A 113 -6.96 20.64 -13.15
CA TYR A 113 -6.99 20.28 -11.74
C TYR A 113 -6.25 21.34 -10.91
N ASP A 114 -6.84 21.84 -9.81
CA ASP A 114 -6.27 22.91 -8.98
C ASP A 114 -6.32 22.63 -7.45
N ALA A 115 -6.90 21.51 -7.01
CA ALA A 115 -7.32 21.31 -5.62
C ALA A 115 -6.95 19.94 -5.01
N ALA A 116 -5.93 19.90 -4.15
CA ALA A 116 -5.52 18.70 -3.40
C ALA A 116 -6.48 18.25 -2.28
N PRO A 117 -6.68 16.92 -2.04
CA PRO A 117 -6.11 15.79 -2.79
C PRO A 117 -6.99 15.29 -3.95
N LEU A 118 -6.38 14.80 -5.03
CA LEU A 118 -7.06 14.11 -6.14
C LEU A 118 -6.90 12.61 -5.98
N ILE A 119 -8.03 11.91 -5.88
CA ILE A 119 -8.06 10.46 -5.79
C ILE A 119 -8.34 9.89 -7.17
N VAL A 120 -7.36 9.17 -7.72
CA VAL A 120 -7.49 8.43 -8.98
C VAL A 120 -7.64 6.96 -8.66
N ASN A 121 -8.81 6.41 -8.94
CA ASN A 121 -9.05 4.97 -8.84
C ASN A 121 -8.41 4.26 -10.03
N LEU A 122 -7.70 3.16 -9.77
CA LEU A 122 -6.96 2.43 -10.78
C LEU A 122 -7.60 1.07 -11.04
N GLU A 123 -7.90 0.82 -12.31
CA GLU A 123 -8.43 -0.47 -12.74
C GLU A 123 -7.30 -1.38 -13.19
N ASN A 124 -7.08 -2.48 -12.47
CA ASN A 124 -6.17 -3.58 -12.86
C ASN A 124 -4.68 -3.21 -12.97
N TRP A 125 -4.20 -2.20 -12.23
CA TRP A 125 -2.76 -1.91 -12.12
C TRP A 125 -2.05 -2.91 -11.20
N GLN A 126 -1.68 -4.06 -11.76
CA GLN A 126 -1.04 -5.15 -11.04
C GLN A 126 0.49 -5.16 -11.24
N LEU A 127 1.22 -5.20 -10.13
CA LEU A 127 2.68 -5.28 -10.07
C LEU A 127 3.07 -6.74 -9.82
N LEU A 128 3.51 -7.43 -10.88
CA LEU A 128 3.84 -8.86 -10.85
C LEU A 128 5.23 -9.18 -10.30
N LEU A 129 6.08 -8.16 -10.10
CA LEU A 129 7.44 -8.31 -9.57
C LEU A 129 7.62 -7.40 -8.35
N PRO A 130 7.05 -7.73 -7.18
CA PRO A 130 6.97 -6.82 -6.02
C PRO A 130 8.31 -6.34 -5.45
N HIS A 131 9.42 -6.98 -5.82
CA HIS A 131 10.78 -6.63 -5.40
C HIS A 131 11.51 -5.71 -6.36
N ASP A 132 10.96 -5.49 -7.55
CA ASP A 132 11.58 -4.67 -8.57
C ASP A 132 11.25 -3.18 -8.35
N GLY A 133 12.06 -2.32 -8.95
CA GLY A 133 11.82 -0.89 -8.99
C GLY A 133 10.80 -0.54 -10.07
N TYR A 134 9.77 0.20 -9.69
CA TYR A 134 8.77 0.78 -10.59
C TYR A 134 8.95 2.29 -10.66
N GLU A 135 8.53 2.87 -11.77
CA GLU A 135 8.52 4.31 -11.97
C GLU A 135 7.08 4.76 -12.24
N LEU A 136 6.54 5.59 -11.35
CA LEU A 136 5.26 6.26 -11.53
C LEU A 136 5.52 7.67 -12.06
N ARG A 137 4.94 8.01 -13.19
CA ARG A 137 5.05 9.35 -13.79
C ARG A 137 3.71 10.06 -13.76
N LEU A 138 3.75 11.33 -13.42
CA LEU A 138 2.62 12.26 -13.50
C LEU A 138 2.86 13.18 -14.70
N TYR A 139 1.86 13.29 -15.54
CA TYR A 139 1.88 14.05 -16.77
C TYR A 139 0.76 15.08 -16.78
N ASP A 140 1.03 16.13 -17.52
CA ASP A 140 0.05 17.04 -18.08
C ASP A 140 -0.35 16.54 -19.47
N ARG A 141 -1.63 16.60 -19.80
CA ARG A 141 -2.16 16.09 -21.07
C ARG A 141 -2.49 17.27 -21.98
N ASP A 142 -1.84 17.32 -23.12
CA ASP A 142 -2.16 18.31 -24.14
C ASP A 142 -3.10 17.68 -25.19
N GLU A 143 -4.26 18.32 -25.45
CA GLU A 143 -5.23 17.83 -26.46
C GLU A 143 -4.89 18.27 -27.90
N GLY A 144 -3.81 19.03 -28.10
CA GLY A 144 -3.38 19.59 -29.39
C GLY A 144 -2.66 18.60 -30.32
N LEU A 145 -2.84 18.75 -31.64
CA LEU A 145 -2.20 17.92 -32.69
C LEU A 145 -0.65 18.08 -32.79
N GLN A 146 -0.05 18.99 -32.02
CA GLN A 146 1.39 19.28 -32.06
C GLN A 146 2.04 19.35 -30.67
N GLU A 147 1.29 19.09 -29.61
CA GLU A 147 1.77 19.22 -28.23
C GLU A 147 2.04 17.80 -27.70
N GLU A 148 3.17 17.62 -27.01
CA GLU A 148 3.54 16.35 -26.40
C GLU A 148 3.25 16.44 -24.90
N ASP A 149 2.43 15.51 -24.39
CA ASP A 149 2.10 15.39 -22.96
C ASP A 149 3.33 15.67 -22.07
N GLN A 150 3.29 16.74 -21.28
CA GLN A 150 4.45 17.20 -20.52
C GLN A 150 4.65 16.38 -19.24
N LEU A 151 5.88 15.91 -18.99
CA LEU A 151 6.21 15.23 -17.74
C LEU A 151 6.28 16.26 -16.60
N ILE A 152 5.37 16.14 -15.62
CA ILE A 152 5.37 16.95 -14.41
C ILE A 152 6.41 16.43 -13.42
N THR A 153 6.34 15.13 -13.10
CA THR A 153 7.26 14.50 -12.16
C THR A 153 7.28 12.97 -12.30
N SER A 154 8.30 12.34 -11.72
CA SER A 154 8.46 10.88 -11.69
C SER A 154 8.92 10.41 -10.31
N PHE A 155 8.40 9.27 -9.86
CA PHE A 155 8.76 8.63 -8.61
C PHE A 155 9.22 7.21 -8.83
N HIS A 156 10.37 6.88 -8.24
CA HIS A 156 10.83 5.50 -8.16
C HIS A 156 10.43 4.89 -6.82
N PHE A 157 9.87 3.68 -6.84
CA PHE A 157 9.48 2.98 -5.63
C PHE A 157 9.60 1.47 -5.77
N PHE A 158 9.70 0.79 -4.62
CA PHE A 158 9.71 -0.66 -4.50
C PHE A 158 8.44 -1.08 -3.77
N PRO A 159 7.50 -1.80 -4.40
CA PRO A 159 6.22 -2.16 -3.79
C PRO A 159 6.35 -2.95 -2.49
N TYR A 160 7.41 -3.75 -2.40
CA TYR A 160 7.78 -4.48 -1.20
C TYR A 160 9.28 -4.39 -0.94
N SER A 161 9.64 -4.24 0.33
CA SER A 161 11.01 -4.33 0.83
C SER A 161 11.02 -5.12 2.12
N ARG A 162 11.88 -6.14 2.19
CA ARG A 162 11.95 -7.02 3.36
C ARG A 162 12.19 -6.23 4.64
N GLY A 163 11.43 -6.54 5.68
CA GLY A 163 11.52 -5.91 7.00
C GLY A 163 10.76 -4.58 7.11
N LYS A 164 10.00 -4.21 6.08
CA LYS A 164 9.06 -3.06 6.10
C LYS A 164 7.60 -3.51 6.26
N GLY A 165 7.34 -4.82 6.34
CA GLY A 165 5.99 -5.37 6.37
C GLY A 165 5.25 -5.16 5.05
N PHE A 166 3.93 -4.99 5.15
CA PHE A 166 3.00 -4.88 4.03
C PHE A 166 2.11 -3.65 4.22
N PRO A 167 2.64 -2.43 4.02
CA PRO A 167 1.86 -1.21 4.28
C PRO A 167 0.76 -1.03 3.23
N ASP A 168 -0.48 -0.81 3.68
CA ASP A 168 -1.61 -0.51 2.79
C ASP A 168 -1.45 0.84 2.07
N THR A 169 -0.62 1.74 2.61
CA THR A 169 -0.31 3.05 2.02
C THR A 169 1.21 3.26 1.90
N TYR A 170 1.65 3.71 0.73
CA TYR A 170 3.03 4.06 0.43
C TYR A 170 3.12 5.54 0.04
N SER A 171 3.85 6.34 0.82
CA SER A 171 4.03 7.77 0.54
C SER A 171 5.23 8.01 -0.36
N LEU A 172 5.02 8.82 -1.40
CA LEU A 172 6.05 9.31 -2.30
C LEU A 172 6.10 10.83 -2.18
N GLU A 173 7.27 11.37 -1.89
CA GLU A 173 7.47 12.80 -1.69
C GLU A 173 8.64 13.28 -2.55
N GLY A 174 8.54 14.51 -3.02
CA GLY A 174 9.61 15.12 -3.78
C GLY A 174 9.47 16.64 -3.86
N HIS A 175 10.41 17.22 -4.58
CA HIS A 175 10.58 18.66 -4.70
C HIS A 175 10.85 19.01 -6.16
N TYR A 176 10.12 20.00 -6.68
CA TYR A 176 10.34 20.57 -7.98
C TYR A 176 11.05 21.91 -7.82
N TYR A 177 12.23 22.01 -8.43
CA TYR A 177 13.02 23.22 -8.41
C TYR A 177 12.92 23.91 -9.76
N CYS A 178 12.60 25.19 -9.72
CA CYS A 178 12.42 26.01 -10.92
C CYS A 178 12.86 27.45 -10.67
N GLU A 179 13.20 28.14 -11.75
CA GLU A 179 13.53 29.55 -11.75
C GLU A 179 12.49 30.31 -12.59
N ALA A 180 11.84 31.31 -12.01
CA ALA A 180 10.93 32.20 -12.73
C ALA A 180 11.34 33.65 -12.49
N GLY A 181 11.86 34.29 -13.54
CA GLY A 181 12.48 35.62 -13.45
C GLY A 181 13.76 35.60 -12.61
N HIS A 182 13.76 36.28 -11.46
CA HIS A 182 14.89 36.36 -10.52
C HIS A 182 14.68 35.52 -9.25
N TYR A 183 13.63 34.69 -9.21
CA TYR A 183 13.27 33.89 -8.04
C TYR A 183 13.47 32.40 -8.33
N SER A 184 14.06 31.69 -7.36
CA SER A 184 14.10 30.23 -7.34
C SER A 184 13.00 29.71 -6.42
N TYR A 185 12.24 28.73 -6.88
CA TYR A 185 11.17 28.10 -6.12
C TYR A 185 11.53 26.64 -5.83
N ASN A 186 11.04 26.16 -4.69
CA ASN A 186 11.11 24.77 -4.27
C ASN A 186 9.70 24.31 -3.93
N LEU A 187 9.02 23.69 -4.89
CA LEU A 187 7.63 23.30 -4.80
C LEU A 187 7.52 21.84 -4.36
N PRO A 188 6.99 21.54 -3.16
CA PRO A 188 6.82 20.17 -2.73
C PRO A 188 5.70 19.51 -3.53
N TYR A 189 5.83 18.21 -3.74
CA TYR A 189 4.76 17.38 -4.27
C TYR A 189 4.74 16.04 -3.54
N SER A 190 3.56 15.45 -3.42
CA SER A 190 3.42 14.17 -2.73
C SER A 190 2.24 13.35 -3.24
N LEU A 191 2.46 12.04 -3.29
CA LEU A 191 1.47 11.05 -3.68
C LEU A 191 1.37 9.99 -2.57
N GLN A 192 0.17 9.45 -2.39
CA GLN A 192 -0.07 8.26 -1.58
C GLN A 192 -0.56 7.15 -2.49
N LEU A 193 0.19 6.06 -2.55
CA LEU A 193 -0.19 4.84 -3.26
C LEU A 193 -0.91 3.91 -2.30
N HIS A 194 -2.03 3.33 -2.74
CA HIS A 194 -2.72 2.33 -1.94
C HIS A 194 -2.54 0.93 -2.53
N LEU A 195 -1.96 0.06 -1.71
CA LEU A 195 -1.43 -1.25 -2.11
C LEU A 195 -2.27 -2.37 -1.52
N GLN A 196 -2.45 -3.44 -2.29
CA GLN A 196 -2.99 -4.71 -1.80
C GLN A 196 -2.04 -5.84 -2.20
N TYR A 197 -1.51 -6.55 -1.21
CA TYR A 197 -0.55 -7.62 -1.40
C TYR A 197 -1.26 -8.96 -1.59
N SER A 198 -0.79 -9.76 -2.55
CA SER A 198 -1.20 -11.15 -2.71
C SER A 198 -0.02 -12.05 -2.39
N PHE A 199 -0.29 -13.19 -1.75
CA PHE A 199 0.72 -14.17 -1.34
C PHE A 199 0.35 -15.53 -1.92
N SER A 200 1.34 -16.40 -2.11
CA SER A 200 1.07 -17.81 -2.35
C SER A 200 0.51 -18.45 -1.08
N ASP A 201 -0.47 -19.34 -1.27
CA ASP A 201 -1.01 -20.19 -0.20
C ASP A 201 0.10 -21.04 0.46
#